data_AF-A0A2E3MVI3-F1
#
_entry.id   AF-A0A2E3MVI3-F1
#
_cell.length_a   1.000
_cell.length_b   1.000
_cell.length_c   1.000
_cell.angle_alpha   90.00
_cell.angle_beta   90.00
_cell.angle_gamma   90.00
#
_symmetry.space_group_name_H-M   'P 1'
#
loop_
_entity.id
_entity.type
_entity.pdbx_description
1 polymer ?
#
loop_
_entity_poly.entity_id
_entity_poly.type
_entity_poly.pdbx_seq_one_letter_code
_entity_poly.pdbx_strand_id
1 'polypeptide(L)'
;MWTRLARDKQRLIHEDKLLLKPGICDMVAWPHSYRGCVFYLLCLVGTNAAADWPQWRGPQGTGISEETEGPLHWSESAGLKWKTPLPEWGTSTPTIHGEALFLTSHTDKGKLLVMRLHAPTGQIEWTRQIGVGEGGRGQP
;
A
#
# COMPACT_ATOMS: atom_id res chain seq x y z
N MET A 1 -28.69 -28.19 -13.61
CA MET A 1 -29.49 -29.12 -12.81
C MET A 1 -28.89 -29.13 -11.41
N TRP A 2 -29.29 -28.17 -10.58
CA TRP A 2 -30.05 -28.38 -9.32
C TRP A 2 -29.08 -28.67 -8.15
N THR A 3 -29.02 -28.00 -6.99
CA THR A 3 -29.75 -26.86 -6.41
C THR A 3 -29.08 -26.43 -5.09
N ARG A 4 -29.16 -25.12 -4.79
CA ARG A 4 -29.48 -24.48 -3.50
C ARG A 4 -29.45 -25.33 -2.21
N LEU A 5 -28.77 -24.79 -1.19
CA LEU A 5 -29.26 -24.84 0.19
C LEU A 5 -28.97 -23.48 0.86
N ALA A 6 -29.86 -22.53 0.56
CA ALA A 6 -30.11 -21.34 1.35
C ALA A 6 -31.38 -21.58 2.14
N ARG A 7 -31.25 -21.69 3.47
CA ARG A 7 -32.26 -21.54 4.53
C ARG A 7 -31.88 -22.50 5.65
N ASP A 8 -31.44 -21.98 6.78
CA ASP A 8 -32.22 -22.16 8.00
C ASP A 8 -31.69 -21.29 9.14
N LYS A 9 -32.59 -20.98 10.10
CA LYS A 9 -32.33 -20.26 11.37
C LYS A 9 -32.40 -18.74 11.35
N GLN A 10 -33.52 -18.22 10.86
CA GLN A 10 -34.24 -17.16 11.55
C GLN A 10 -35.48 -17.78 12.21
N ARG A 11 -35.41 -18.13 13.50
CA ARG A 11 -36.59 -18.34 14.33
C ARG A 11 -36.21 -18.38 15.79
N LEU A 12 -37.07 -17.78 16.62
CA LEU A 12 -37.21 -17.97 18.07
C LEU A 12 -36.26 -17.16 18.93
N ILE A 13 -36.58 -15.88 19.19
CA ILE A 13 -36.76 -15.39 20.57
C ILE A 13 -37.81 -14.28 20.51
N HIS A 14 -39.04 -14.61 20.87
CA HIS A 14 -40.10 -13.66 21.22
C HIS A 14 -40.55 -14.06 22.62
N GLU A 15 -40.94 -13.05 23.41
CA GLU A 15 -41.62 -13.16 24.70
C GLU A 15 -40.72 -13.51 25.91
N ASP A 16 -40.34 -12.48 26.68
CA ASP A 16 -40.53 -12.47 28.13
C ASP A 16 -40.60 -11.01 28.61
N LYS A 17 -41.81 -10.45 28.48
CA LYS A 17 -42.26 -9.31 29.29
C LYS A 17 -42.89 -9.88 30.55
N LEU A 18 -42.60 -9.29 31.71
CA LEU A 18 -43.38 -9.15 32.95
C LEU A 18 -42.34 -8.88 34.07
N LEU A 19 -42.43 -7.98 35.04
CA LEU A 19 -43.30 -6.86 35.41
C LEU A 19 -42.58 -6.17 36.60
N LEU A 20 -42.64 -4.84 36.66
CA LEU A 20 -42.60 -3.98 37.88
C LEU A 20 -41.30 -3.88 38.70
N LYS A 21 -40.71 -2.67 38.75
CA LYS A 21 -40.93 -1.69 39.84
C LYS A 21 -40.67 -0.25 39.35
N PRO A 22 -41.51 0.75 39.70
CA PRO A 22 -41.15 2.15 39.60
C PRO A 22 -40.57 2.64 40.93
N GLY A 23 -39.60 3.56 40.87
CA GLY A 23 -39.26 4.40 42.02
C GLY A 23 -37.77 4.63 42.25
N ILE A 24 -37.35 5.85 41.90
CA ILE A 24 -36.51 6.74 42.74
C ILE A 24 -35.07 6.27 42.97
N CYS A 25 -34.10 6.86 42.26
CA CYS A 25 -33.34 7.99 42.79
C CYS A 25 -32.31 8.46 41.76
N ASP A 26 -32.23 9.78 41.65
CA ASP A 26 -31.43 10.56 40.73
C ASP A 26 -29.91 10.44 40.94
N MET A 27 -29.20 11.09 40.02
CA MET A 27 -27.83 11.58 40.14
C MET A 27 -26.72 10.55 39.91
N VAL A 28 -26.43 10.25 38.64
CA VAL A 28 -25.24 10.82 37.99
C VAL A 28 -25.56 10.98 36.50
N ALA A 29 -26.11 12.15 36.13
CA ALA A 29 -26.19 12.57 34.75
C ALA A 29 -24.77 12.87 34.26
N TRP A 30 -24.07 11.84 33.77
CA TRP A 30 -22.90 12.06 32.93
C TRP A 30 -23.39 12.73 31.64
N PRO A 31 -22.87 13.92 31.26
CA PRO A 31 -23.27 14.55 30.02
C PRO A 31 -22.95 13.59 28.86
N HIS A 32 -23.97 13.17 28.12
CA HIS A 32 -23.84 12.35 26.91
C HIS A 32 -23.03 13.05 25.79
N SER A 33 -22.58 14.29 26.02
CA SER A 33 -21.94 15.18 25.05
C SER A 33 -20.44 14.97 24.86
N TYR A 34 -19.75 14.15 25.68
CA TYR A 34 -18.28 14.01 25.56
C TYR A 34 -17.78 12.65 25.02
N ARG A 35 -18.67 11.69 24.75
CA ARG A 35 -18.29 10.39 24.14
C ARG A 35 -18.11 10.45 22.63
N GLY A 36 -18.72 11.42 21.96
CA GLY A 36 -18.60 11.60 20.50
C GLY A 36 -17.33 12.31 20.07
N CYS A 37 -16.80 13.24 20.87
CA CYS A 37 -15.67 14.08 20.47
C CYS A 37 -14.33 13.33 20.47
N VAL A 38 -14.13 12.37 21.37
CA VAL A 38 -12.86 11.61 21.44
C VAL A 38 -12.74 10.59 20.29
N PHE A 39 -13.86 10.07 19.78
CA PHE A 39 -13.85 9.14 18.63
C PHE A 39 -13.69 9.85 17.27
N TYR A 40 -14.01 11.14 17.17
CA TYR A 40 -13.94 11.88 15.90
C TYR A 40 -12.56 12.51 15.63
N LEU A 41 -11.70 12.62 16.65
CA LEU A 41 -10.39 13.27 16.53
C LEU A 41 -9.24 12.35 16.07
N LEU A 42 -9.50 11.05 15.85
CA LEU A 42 -8.45 10.05 15.60
C LEU A 42 -8.24 9.68 14.11
N CYS A 43 -8.77 10.46 13.15
CA CYS A 43 -8.75 10.07 11.72
C CYS A 43 -7.96 11.00 10.79
N LEU A 44 -7.20 11.97 11.31
CA LEU A 44 -6.36 12.85 10.49
C LEU A 44 -4.86 12.60 10.75
N VAL A 45 -4.43 11.35 10.64
CA VAL A 45 -3.02 11.07 10.38
C VAL A 45 -2.85 11.15 8.86
N GLY A 46 -2.52 12.35 8.36
CA GLY A 46 -2.11 12.50 6.97
C GLY A 46 -0.80 11.74 6.76
N THR A 47 -0.84 10.68 5.95
CA THR A 47 0.40 10.04 5.47
C THR A 47 1.07 11.02 4.53
N ASN A 48 2.25 11.52 4.89
CA ASN A 48 3.10 12.28 3.96
C ASN A 48 3.64 11.31 2.91
N ALA A 49 2.82 10.99 1.92
CA ALA A 49 3.17 10.11 0.82
C ALA A 49 4.02 10.90 -0.18
N ALA A 50 5.14 10.31 -0.61
CA ALA A 50 5.93 10.86 -1.69
C ALA A 50 5.07 10.99 -2.96
N ALA A 51 5.34 12.01 -3.77
CA ALA A 51 4.65 12.21 -5.03
C ALA A 51 4.93 11.05 -6.01
N ASP A 52 3.92 10.71 -6.82
CA ASP A 52 4.06 9.70 -7.86
C ASP A 52 5.07 10.11 -8.94
N TRP A 53 5.72 9.11 -9.53
CA TRP A 53 6.64 9.27 -10.65
C TRP A 53 6.29 8.30 -11.79
N PRO A 54 5.17 8.55 -12.50
CA PRO A 54 4.56 7.53 -13.36
C PRO A 54 5.29 7.30 -14.69
N GLN A 55 6.21 8.18 -15.09
CA GLN A 55 6.84 8.16 -16.41
C GLN A 55 8.28 8.68 -16.41
N TRP A 56 8.97 8.50 -17.53
CA TRP A 56 10.29 9.09 -17.75
C TRP A 56 10.23 10.61 -17.54
N ARG A 57 11.12 11.13 -16.70
CA ARG A 57 11.17 12.55 -16.31
C ARG A 57 9.99 13.03 -15.44
N GLY A 58 9.23 12.12 -14.85
CA GLY A 58 8.27 12.45 -13.79
C GLY A 58 6.93 12.98 -14.29
N PRO A 59 6.04 13.39 -13.36
CA PRO A 59 4.65 13.70 -13.68
C PRO A 59 4.51 14.86 -14.69
N GLN A 60 5.43 15.84 -14.65
CA GLN A 60 5.45 16.97 -15.59
C GLN A 60 6.44 16.78 -16.76
N GLY A 61 7.17 15.66 -16.82
CA GLY A 61 8.13 15.36 -17.90
C GLY A 61 9.41 16.22 -17.88
N THR A 62 9.65 16.98 -16.81
CA THR A 62 10.79 17.91 -16.67
C THR A 62 12.04 17.25 -16.06
N GLY A 63 11.86 16.15 -15.33
CA GLY A 63 12.92 15.48 -14.56
C GLY A 63 13.25 16.18 -13.25
N ILE A 64 12.38 17.08 -12.79
CA ILE A 64 12.55 17.85 -11.57
C ILE A 64 11.62 17.29 -10.49
N SER A 65 12.17 17.03 -9.31
CA SER A 65 11.39 16.69 -8.11
C SER A 65 11.10 17.96 -7.31
N GLU A 66 9.93 18.04 -6.69
CA GLU A 66 9.60 19.09 -5.73
C GLU A 66 10.20 18.84 -4.34
N GLU A 67 10.79 17.65 -4.12
CA GLU A 67 11.36 17.32 -2.82
C GLU A 67 12.63 18.10 -2.50
N THR A 68 12.66 18.64 -1.28
CA THR A 68 13.72 19.52 -0.80
C THR A 68 14.69 18.83 0.15
N GLU A 69 14.26 17.75 0.83
CA GLU A 69 15.04 17.08 1.89
C GLU A 69 15.69 15.76 1.44
N GLY A 70 16.45 15.82 0.35
CA GLY A 70 17.23 14.68 -0.17
C GLY A 70 18.66 14.62 0.39
N PRO A 71 19.31 13.43 0.41
CA PRO A 71 20.72 13.32 0.78
C PRO A 71 21.61 14.03 -0.24
N LEU A 72 22.36 15.06 0.20
CA LEU A 72 23.35 15.77 -0.64
C LEU A 72 24.64 14.96 -0.85
N HIS A 73 24.90 14.00 0.03
CA HIS A 73 26.02 13.08 -0.04
C HIS A 73 25.52 11.64 0.13
N TRP A 74 26.00 10.74 -0.73
CA TRP A 74 25.67 9.33 -0.67
C TRP A 74 26.85 8.45 -1.09
N SER A 75 26.90 7.26 -0.53
CA SER A 75 27.86 6.20 -0.82
C SER A 75 27.20 4.83 -0.58
N GLU A 76 27.92 3.74 -0.81
CA GLU A 76 27.46 2.39 -0.41
C GLU A 76 27.28 2.26 1.12
N SER A 77 27.85 3.18 1.93
CA SER A 77 27.79 3.15 3.39
C SER A 77 27.01 4.30 4.03
N ALA A 78 26.60 5.32 3.28
CA ALA A 78 25.91 6.50 3.82
C ALA A 78 24.87 7.06 2.84
N GLY A 79 23.73 7.55 3.36
CA GLY A 79 22.71 8.23 2.56
C GLY A 79 21.86 7.33 1.65
N LEU A 80 22.20 6.05 1.51
CA LEU A 80 21.40 5.07 0.76
C LEU A 80 20.32 4.45 1.65
N LYS A 81 19.05 4.51 1.22
CA LYS A 81 17.93 3.89 1.96
C LYS A 81 17.90 2.37 1.82
N TRP A 82 18.10 1.87 0.61
CA TRP A 82 18.13 0.43 0.31
C TRP A 82 18.79 0.19 -1.05
N LYS A 83 19.19 -1.07 -1.28
CA LYS A 83 19.71 -1.57 -2.55
C LYS A 83 19.15 -2.96 -2.80
N THR A 84 18.66 -3.20 -4.01
CA THR A 84 18.02 -4.46 -4.36
C THR A 84 18.78 -5.13 -5.49
N PRO A 85 19.30 -6.35 -5.30
CA PRO A 85 19.88 -7.11 -6.40
C PRO A 85 18.77 -7.48 -7.40
N LEU A 86 18.99 -7.15 -8.67
CA LEU A 86 18.08 -7.55 -9.76
C LEU A 86 18.53 -8.90 -10.35
N PRO A 87 17.59 -9.71 -10.90
CA PRO A 87 17.93 -11.02 -11.47
C PRO A 87 18.97 -10.94 -12.59
N GLU A 88 18.83 -9.93 -13.45
CA GLU A 88 19.77 -9.59 -14.51
C GLU A 88 19.71 -8.08 -14.81
N TRP A 89 20.48 -7.66 -15.79
CA TRP A 89 20.54 -6.28 -16.24
C TRP A 89 19.18 -5.75 -16.74
N GLY A 90 18.89 -4.50 -16.40
CA GLY A 90 17.73 -3.74 -16.87
C GLY A 90 18.16 -2.42 -17.49
N THR A 91 17.37 -1.92 -18.44
CA THR A 91 17.65 -0.65 -19.16
C THR A 91 16.56 0.40 -18.95
N SER A 92 15.49 0.07 -18.22
CA SER A 92 14.40 1.00 -17.95
C SER A 92 14.73 1.99 -16.84
N THR A 93 13.96 3.07 -16.81
CA THR A 93 13.85 3.93 -15.63
C THR A 93 12.71 3.42 -14.76
N PRO A 94 12.82 3.48 -13.43
CA PRO A 94 11.74 3.07 -12.55
C PRO A 94 10.54 4.01 -12.69
N THR A 95 9.33 3.47 -12.54
CA THR A 95 8.11 4.26 -12.34
C THR A 95 7.54 3.98 -10.97
N ILE A 96 7.00 5.01 -10.31
CA ILE A 96 6.48 4.92 -8.93
C ILE A 96 5.03 5.39 -8.91
N HIS A 97 4.16 4.61 -8.28
CA HIS A 97 2.77 4.96 -7.97
C HIS A 97 2.42 4.50 -6.56
N GLY A 98 2.26 5.43 -5.64
CA GLY A 98 2.22 5.16 -4.20
C GLY A 98 3.47 4.41 -3.75
N GLU A 99 3.28 3.27 -3.07
CA GLU A 99 4.38 2.42 -2.61
C GLU A 99 4.84 1.38 -3.65
N ALA A 100 4.28 1.40 -4.86
CA ALA A 100 4.66 0.47 -5.91
C ALA A 100 5.71 1.10 -6.84
N LEU A 101 6.89 0.49 -6.92
CA LEU A 101 7.93 0.80 -7.88
C LEU A 101 7.97 -0.29 -8.95
N PHE A 102 7.87 0.09 -10.22
CA PHE A 102 7.94 -0.83 -11.35
C PHE A 102 9.25 -0.67 -12.13
N LEU A 103 9.84 -1.80 -12.49
CA LEU A 103 11.07 -1.89 -13.28
C LEU A 103 10.95 -3.03 -14.29
N THR A 104 11.76 -2.93 -15.35
CA THR A 104 12.01 -4.06 -16.24
C THR A 104 13.43 -4.60 -16.07
N SER A 105 13.56 -5.91 -16.16
CA SER A 105 14.83 -6.64 -16.05
C SER A 105 14.74 -7.90 -16.92
N HIS A 106 15.84 -8.63 -17.03
CA HIS A 106 15.89 -9.91 -17.73
C HIS A 106 16.01 -11.07 -16.73
N THR A 107 16.08 -12.29 -17.27
CA THR A 107 16.66 -13.45 -16.58
C THR A 107 17.88 -13.91 -17.34
N ASP A 108 18.73 -14.71 -16.71
CA ASP A 108 19.81 -15.50 -17.33
C ASP A 108 19.39 -16.21 -18.64
N LYS A 109 18.11 -16.61 -18.75
CA LYS A 109 17.54 -17.33 -19.89
C LYS A 109 16.89 -16.45 -20.97
N GLY A 110 17.19 -15.15 -21.02
CA GLY A 110 16.68 -14.23 -22.05
C GLY A 110 15.17 -13.94 -21.95
N LYS A 111 14.58 -14.04 -20.75
CA LYS A 111 13.18 -13.67 -20.51
C LYS A 111 13.11 -12.21 -20.10
N LEU A 112 12.15 -11.47 -20.66
CA LEU A 112 11.87 -10.09 -20.25
C LEU A 112 10.86 -10.10 -19.10
N LEU A 113 11.22 -9.44 -18.00
CA LEU A 113 10.42 -9.33 -16.79
C LEU A 113 9.91 -7.90 -16.59
N VAL A 114 8.67 -7.79 -16.09
CA VAL A 114 8.21 -6.65 -15.30
C VAL A 114 8.27 -7.05 -13.84
N MET A 115 8.79 -6.17 -13.00
CA MET A 115 8.95 -6.38 -11.57
C MET A 115 8.21 -5.27 -10.82
N ARG A 116 7.51 -5.63 -9.75
CA ARG A 116 7.03 -4.69 -8.74
C ARG A 116 7.88 -4.83 -7.49
N LEU A 117 8.40 -3.70 -7.03
CA LEU A 117 9.08 -3.56 -5.76
C LEU A 117 8.25 -2.67 -4.84
N HIS A 118 8.35 -2.92 -3.54
CA HIS A 118 7.85 -2.03 -2.51
C HIS A 118 8.82 -0.85 -2.37
N ALA A 119 8.41 0.35 -2.79
CA ALA A 119 9.27 1.53 -2.88
C ALA A 119 9.94 1.94 -1.54
N PRO A 120 9.27 1.84 -0.37
CA PRO A 120 9.92 2.15 0.91
C PRO A 120 11.05 1.20 1.29
N THR A 121 10.98 -0.09 0.94
CA THR A 121 11.94 -1.11 1.41
C THR A 121 12.85 -1.67 0.32
N GLY A 122 12.51 -1.45 -0.95
CA GLY A 122 13.19 -2.07 -2.09
C GLY A 122 12.88 -3.55 -2.28
N GLN A 123 11.98 -4.14 -1.50
CA GLN A 123 11.66 -5.57 -1.60
C GLN A 123 10.93 -5.88 -2.91
N ILE A 124 11.39 -6.89 -3.65
CA ILE A 124 10.66 -7.42 -4.81
C ILE A 124 9.43 -8.17 -4.31
N GLU A 125 8.24 -7.68 -4.63
CA GLU A 125 6.98 -8.30 -4.20
C GLU A 125 6.47 -9.30 -5.23
N TRP A 126 6.66 -9.01 -6.53
CA TRP A 126 6.38 -9.97 -7.59
C TRP A 126 7.15 -9.65 -8.87
N THR A 127 7.30 -10.68 -9.71
CA THR A 127 7.81 -10.56 -11.08
C THR A 127 6.86 -11.23 -12.05
N ARG A 128 6.79 -10.72 -13.28
CA ARG A 128 5.97 -11.28 -14.35
C ARG A 128 6.75 -11.28 -15.65
N GLN A 129 6.85 -12.44 -16.28
CA GLN A 129 7.40 -12.54 -17.63
C GLN A 129 6.41 -11.90 -18.61
N ILE A 130 6.91 -10.98 -19.42
CA ILE A 130 6.14 -10.28 -20.47
C ILE A 130 6.62 -10.61 -21.88
N GLY A 131 7.79 -11.22 -22.01
CA GLY A 131 8.34 -11.59 -23.31
C GLY A 131 9.67 -12.31 -23.21
N VAL A 132 10.38 -12.31 -24.33
CA VAL A 132 11.75 -12.78 -24.47
C VAL A 132 12.57 -11.69 -25.15
N GLY A 133 13.83 -11.58 -24.79
CA GLY A 133 14.75 -10.57 -25.30
C GLY A 133 16.16 -10.84 -24.79
N GLU A 134 17.15 -10.44 -25.59
CA GLU A 134 18.55 -10.59 -25.20
C GLU A 134 18.89 -9.55 -24.11
N GLY A 135 19.24 -10.03 -22.93
CA GLY A 135 19.76 -9.21 -21.84
C GLY A 135 21.27 -9.06 -22.00
N GLY A 136 21.75 -7.89 -22.40
CA GLY A 136 23.19 -7.69 -22.57
C GLY A 136 23.62 -6.23 -22.81
N ARG A 137 24.15 -5.54 -21.78
CA ARG A 137 25.15 -4.48 -21.95
C ARG A 137 26.51 -5.15 -22.15
N GLY A 138 26.83 -5.47 -23.39
CA GLY A 138 28.12 -6.09 -23.75
C GLY A 138 28.03 -7.61 -23.84
N GLN A 139 27.28 -8.10 -24.83
CA GLN A 139 27.78 -9.28 -25.54
C GLN A 139 29.19 -8.95 -26.07
N PRO A 140 30.13 -9.91 -26.14
CA PRO A 140 31.52 -9.64 -26.53
C PRO A 140 31.63 -8.83 -27.83
#